data_AF-A0A7J7JK21-F1
#
_entry.id   AF-A0A7J7JK21-F1
#
_cell.length_a   1.000
_cell.length_b   1.000
_cell.length_c   1.000
_cell.angle_alpha   90.00
_cell.angle_beta   90.00
_cell.angle_gamma   90.00
#
_symmetry.space_group_name_H-M   'P 1'
#
loop_
_entity.id
_entity.type
_entity.pdbx_description
1 polymer ?
#
loop_
_entity_poly.entity_id
_entity_poly.type
_entity_poly.pdbx_seq_one_letter_code
_entity_poly.pdbx_strand_id
1 'polypeptide(L)'
;MMGQLAGLVHQDQMGIPTQIPTQILMVMAIEEFLFVPLKRCIYATANSKACSSTYREPTGRCTTTTNGRKTWGMAGTPFTRILSPKYEDAFGKRRVTELFSGKPLKSPRLISTTVTTTNVILNFEGISAHTMQWGQFIAHEFTQLAEAAPNTACCADQIADTVYGRGATSAQIDSIRDLVKRFRGDICQQIEMPLDPVYKEPICMNHVRSKSAPEHNCVGGPRQQMNAITHVFDASNVYGSSQAEQNRLRDSSGGRLKTQTVKGISLPPQDTRGCPANKVQSNRCPFLGGDSRINTTPNLISAHTAFVNKHNQIAKGLATQNPQWDNEKLFQETRKIISAIQSNIHFYEYLPIILGSTTMSKYRLSSYAGYDRNTNPSILNELAGAAFRFGHSTIDGFITMVKDSGPSQFIDLKDNFFNSDLIYKDGVKQCAKGLSTDRPWNVDRNFPSQMRDFLFDSKLDITSLNINRGRDHGFRSYVDYR
;
A
#
# COMPACT_ATOMS: atom_id res chain seq x y z
N MET A 1 33.95 -18.31 -5.46
CA MET A 1 33.54 -19.63 -5.97
C MET A 1 32.03 -19.63 -6.14
N MET A 2 31.57 -20.23 -7.26
CA MET A 2 30.21 -20.26 -7.81
C MET A 2 29.81 -19.07 -8.69
N GLY A 3 30.45 -19.02 -9.85
CA GLY A 3 29.79 -18.69 -11.10
C GLY A 3 29.47 -19.97 -11.87
N GLN A 4 28.62 -19.85 -12.90
CA GLN A 4 28.21 -20.84 -13.90
C GLN A 4 27.22 -21.92 -13.43
N LEU A 5 25.98 -21.82 -13.90
CA LEU A 5 25.33 -22.80 -14.78
C LEU A 5 23.92 -22.31 -15.14
N ALA A 6 23.84 -21.67 -16.31
CA ALA A 6 22.63 -21.57 -17.10
C ALA A 6 22.76 -22.59 -18.23
N GLY A 7 21.73 -23.39 -18.47
CA GLY A 7 21.63 -24.20 -19.70
C GLY A 7 20.85 -25.51 -19.54
N LEU A 8 19.79 -25.60 -20.35
CA LEU A 8 19.18 -26.83 -20.91
C LEU A 8 18.33 -27.69 -19.98
N VAL A 9 17.01 -27.71 -20.20
CA VAL A 9 16.24 -28.97 -20.35
C VAL A 9 15.04 -28.73 -21.29
N HIS A 10 15.05 -29.37 -22.45
CA HIS A 10 13.85 -29.79 -23.18
C HIS A 10 14.02 -31.28 -23.54
N GLN A 11 12.93 -32.03 -23.37
CA GLN A 11 12.63 -33.42 -23.77
C GLN A 11 13.16 -34.60 -22.91
N ASP A 12 12.22 -35.11 -22.10
CA ASP A 12 11.63 -36.46 -22.04
C ASP A 12 12.45 -37.75 -21.85
N GLN A 13 11.84 -38.60 -21.01
CA GLN A 13 12.00 -40.04 -20.77
C GLN A 13 13.12 -40.50 -19.82
N MET A 14 12.77 -40.64 -18.53
CA MET A 14 12.80 -41.92 -17.79
C MET A 14 12.17 -41.71 -16.41
N GLY A 15 11.22 -42.58 -16.06
CA GLY A 15 10.34 -42.43 -14.91
C GLY A 15 11.05 -42.46 -13.55
N ILE A 16 10.87 -41.39 -12.77
CA ILE A 16 11.08 -41.35 -11.33
C ILE A 16 9.90 -40.54 -10.73
N PRO A 17 9.23 -41.00 -9.66
CA PRO A 17 8.05 -40.31 -9.14
C PRO A 17 8.43 -38.95 -8.55
N THR A 18 7.89 -37.87 -9.13
CA THR A 18 7.94 -36.51 -8.58
C THR A 18 6.87 -36.34 -7.51
N GLN A 19 7.19 -36.74 -6.29
CA GLN A 19 6.52 -36.23 -5.09
C GLN A 19 7.57 -35.86 -4.05
N ILE A 20 8.07 -34.62 -4.13
CA ILE A 20 8.58 -33.97 -2.93
C ILE A 20 7.33 -33.57 -2.13
N PRO A 21 7.13 -34.07 -0.90
CA PRO A 21 5.94 -33.74 -0.13
C PRO A 21 5.89 -32.24 0.13
N THR A 22 4.78 -31.61 -0.26
CA THR A 22 4.43 -30.19 -0.03
C THR A 22 4.46 -29.80 1.46
N GLN A 23 4.58 -30.78 2.36
CA GLN A 23 4.74 -30.58 3.79
C GLN A 23 6.14 -30.08 4.20
N ILE A 24 7.21 -30.41 3.46
CA ILE A 24 8.59 -30.01 3.83
C ILE A 24 8.88 -28.54 3.47
N LEU A 25 8.28 -28.02 2.40
CA LEU A 25 8.34 -26.59 2.05
C LEU A 25 7.54 -25.70 3.01
N MET A 26 6.52 -26.24 3.69
CA MET A 26 5.71 -25.49 4.66
C MET A 26 6.41 -25.34 6.01
N VAL A 27 7.17 -26.35 6.45
CA VAL A 27 7.86 -26.30 7.75
C VAL A 27 9.07 -25.37 7.72
N MET A 28 9.81 -25.31 6.60
CA MET A 28 10.94 -24.37 6.47
C MET A 28 10.51 -22.90 6.40
N ALA A 29 9.25 -22.61 6.04
CA ALA A 29 8.72 -21.25 6.12
C ALA A 29 8.36 -20.86 7.56
N ILE A 30 7.98 -21.79 8.45
CA ILE A 30 7.52 -21.43 9.80
C ILE A 30 8.68 -21.03 10.72
N GLU A 31 9.88 -21.62 10.55
CA GLU A 31 11.05 -21.27 11.38
C GLU A 31 11.61 -19.87 11.11
N GLU A 32 11.47 -19.32 9.89
CA GLU A 32 11.93 -17.94 9.61
C GLU A 32 11.01 -16.84 10.18
N PHE A 33 9.74 -17.16 10.48
CA PHE A 33 8.74 -16.15 10.87
C PHE A 33 8.50 -16.04 12.38
N LEU A 34 8.76 -17.10 13.15
CA LEU A 34 8.50 -17.12 14.60
C LEU A 34 9.65 -16.56 15.43
N PHE A 35 10.86 -16.53 14.89
CA PHE A 35 12.00 -15.86 15.49
C PHE A 35 12.84 -15.28 14.36
N VAL A 36 12.82 -13.96 14.17
CA VAL A 36 13.99 -13.31 13.54
C VAL A 36 15.15 -13.72 14.42
N PRO A 37 16.13 -14.52 13.94
CA PRO A 37 17.23 -14.89 14.78
C PRO A 37 17.87 -13.59 15.25
N LEU A 38 17.96 -13.41 16.57
CA LEU A 38 18.72 -12.33 17.23
C LEU A 38 20.16 -12.18 16.70
N LYS A 39 20.61 -13.11 15.84
CA LYS A 39 21.98 -13.19 15.35
C LYS A 39 22.45 -12.02 14.49
N ARG A 40 21.58 -11.19 13.87
CA ARG A 40 21.97 -9.86 13.36
C ARG A 40 20.80 -8.88 13.31
N CYS A 41 20.74 -7.94 14.25
CA CYS A 41 19.85 -6.79 14.17
C CYS A 41 20.10 -6.02 12.87
N ILE A 42 19.18 -6.12 11.90
CA ILE A 42 19.31 -5.47 10.59
C ILE A 42 19.49 -3.95 10.71
N TYR A 43 18.89 -3.35 11.74
CA TYR A 43 18.97 -1.91 12.02
C TYR A 43 20.30 -1.49 12.62
N ALA A 44 20.94 -2.34 13.44
CA ALA A 44 22.29 -2.06 13.95
C ALA A 44 23.31 -1.97 12.80
N THR A 45 23.17 -2.86 11.81
CA THR A 45 24.02 -2.84 10.61
C THR A 45 23.74 -1.61 9.73
N ALA A 46 22.47 -1.19 9.61
CA ALA A 46 22.13 0.03 8.89
C ALA A 46 22.65 1.30 9.61
N ASN A 47 22.65 1.32 10.94
CA ASN A 47 23.15 2.42 11.76
C ASN A 47 24.68 2.53 11.78
N SER A 48 25.42 1.42 11.62
CA SER A 48 26.88 1.47 11.56
C SER A 48 27.41 2.09 10.27
N LYS A 49 26.68 1.95 9.15
CA LYS A 49 27.07 2.53 7.86
C LYS A 49 27.12 4.07 7.91
N ALA A 50 28.16 4.66 7.31
CA ALA A 50 28.30 6.11 7.21
C ALA A 50 27.17 6.75 6.38
N CYS A 51 26.92 8.03 6.61
CA CYS A 51 26.06 8.88 5.78
C CYS A 51 26.98 9.87 5.08
N SER A 52 27.17 9.74 3.77
CA SER A 52 28.12 10.57 2.99
C SER A 52 27.49 11.33 1.84
N SER A 53 26.20 11.10 1.56
CA SER A 53 25.48 11.72 0.45
C SER A 53 24.91 13.08 0.84
N THR A 54 24.95 14.03 -0.10
CA THR A 54 24.21 15.30 -0.01
C THR A 54 22.72 15.14 -0.36
N TYR A 55 22.33 13.99 -0.92
CA TYR A 55 20.98 13.66 -1.33
C TYR A 55 20.37 12.61 -0.41
N ARG A 56 19.03 12.62 -0.28
CA ARG A 56 18.28 11.63 0.48
C ARG A 56 18.55 10.22 -0.05
N GLU A 57 18.83 9.27 0.84
CA GLU A 57 18.94 7.88 0.41
C GLU A 57 17.57 7.35 -0.04
N PRO A 58 17.49 6.49 -1.07
CA PRO A 58 16.22 5.93 -1.52
C PRO A 58 15.49 5.12 -0.43
N THR A 59 16.23 4.62 0.55
CA THR A 59 15.67 3.86 1.68
C THR A 59 15.14 4.74 2.80
N GLY A 60 15.27 6.07 2.72
CA GLY A 60 14.92 7.00 3.80
C GLY A 60 15.90 7.01 4.98
N ARG A 61 16.94 6.15 4.96
CA ARG A 61 18.03 6.16 5.95
C ARG A 61 18.78 7.49 5.89
N CYS A 62 19.43 7.84 7.00
CA CYS A 62 20.20 9.08 7.14
C CYS A 62 19.35 10.36 7.04
N THR A 63 18.01 10.27 7.13
CA THR A 63 17.17 11.45 7.35
C THR A 63 17.52 12.15 8.66
N THR A 64 17.86 11.36 9.69
CA THR A 64 18.44 11.85 10.94
C THR A 64 19.81 11.21 11.12
N THR A 65 20.89 12.00 11.21
CA THR A 65 22.26 11.47 11.25
C THR A 65 22.86 11.41 12.65
N THR A 66 22.22 12.04 13.64
CA THR A 66 22.73 12.19 15.00
C THR A 66 22.41 10.99 15.90
N ASN A 67 23.25 10.72 16.90
CA ASN A 67 22.99 9.84 18.03
C ASN A 67 22.47 8.43 17.67
N GLY A 68 23.01 7.81 16.61
CA GLY A 68 22.63 6.45 16.21
C GLY A 68 21.22 6.34 15.61
N ARG A 69 20.60 7.45 15.18
CA ARG A 69 19.22 7.51 14.68
C ARG A 69 19.13 7.41 13.15
N LYS A 70 20.13 6.82 12.47
CA LYS A 70 20.18 6.77 10.99
C LYS A 70 19.05 5.94 10.39
N THR A 71 18.45 5.02 11.15
CA THR A 71 17.28 4.24 10.74
C THR A 71 15.94 4.94 10.97
N TRP A 72 15.91 6.10 11.63
CA TRP A 72 14.67 6.87 11.75
C TRP A 72 14.24 7.38 10.38
N GLY A 73 13.01 7.05 9.98
CA GLY A 73 12.51 7.36 8.65
C GLY A 73 12.73 6.28 7.60
N MET A 74 13.51 5.23 7.91
CA MET A 74 13.96 4.23 6.94
C MET A 74 12.85 3.21 6.62
N ALA A 75 12.74 2.82 5.35
CA ALA A 75 11.87 1.74 4.92
C ALA A 75 12.21 0.42 5.61
N GLY A 76 11.19 -0.40 5.87
CA GLY A 76 11.34 -1.68 6.56
C GLY A 76 11.54 -1.56 8.08
N THR A 77 11.30 -0.39 8.67
CA THR A 77 11.35 -0.16 10.12
C THR A 77 9.93 -0.15 10.72
N PRO A 78 9.77 -0.35 12.04
CA PRO A 78 8.45 -0.34 12.65
C PRO A 78 7.83 1.06 12.62
N PHE A 79 6.49 1.12 12.56
CA PHE A 79 5.78 2.35 12.88
C PHE A 79 6.01 2.77 14.34
N THR A 80 5.98 4.07 14.60
CA THR A 80 5.88 4.59 15.97
C THR A 80 4.42 4.50 16.44
N ARG A 81 4.16 4.72 17.73
CA ARG A 81 2.80 4.65 18.28
C ARG A 81 2.50 5.83 19.18
N ILE A 82 1.23 6.23 19.19
CA ILE A 82 0.71 7.18 20.17
C ILE A 82 0.56 6.48 21.54
N LEU A 83 0.01 5.26 21.54
CA LEU A 83 -0.22 4.46 22.74
C LEU A 83 0.38 3.06 22.58
N SER A 84 0.84 2.46 23.68
CA SER A 84 1.31 1.07 23.64
C SER A 84 0.20 0.13 23.14
N PRO A 85 0.51 -0.88 22.32
CA PRO A 85 -0.51 -1.72 21.68
C PRO A 85 -1.31 -2.52 22.71
N LYS A 86 -2.56 -2.85 22.37
CA LYS A 86 -3.46 -3.70 23.16
C LYS A 86 -3.82 -4.96 22.37
N TYR A 87 -3.02 -6.00 22.59
CA TYR A 87 -3.26 -7.35 22.11
C TYR A 87 -4.02 -8.20 23.13
N GLU A 88 -4.59 -9.32 22.68
CA GLU A 88 -5.31 -10.28 23.53
C GLU A 88 -4.39 -10.89 24.60
N ASP A 89 -3.17 -11.26 24.20
CA ASP A 89 -2.15 -11.92 25.01
C ASP A 89 -1.03 -10.96 25.45
N ALA A 90 -1.24 -9.65 25.32
CA ALA A 90 -0.23 -8.58 25.46
C ALA A 90 0.97 -8.62 24.49
N PHE A 91 1.18 -9.70 23.73
CA PHE A 91 2.32 -9.85 22.83
C PHE A 91 1.95 -9.57 21.38
N GLY A 92 0.94 -10.23 20.84
CA GLY A 92 0.68 -10.13 19.40
C GLY A 92 -0.54 -10.90 18.91
N LYS A 93 -1.26 -11.62 19.76
CA LYS A 93 -2.52 -12.25 19.40
C LYS A 93 -3.58 -11.17 19.20
N ARG A 94 -4.24 -11.22 18.04
CA ARG A 94 -5.32 -10.30 17.66
C ARG A 94 -6.35 -10.23 18.78
N ARG A 95 -6.79 -9.01 19.09
CA ARG A 95 -7.89 -8.81 20.04
C ARG A 95 -9.18 -9.44 19.51
N VAL A 96 -9.78 -10.31 20.33
CA VAL A 96 -11.04 -11.01 20.05
C VAL A 96 -12.08 -10.81 21.15
N THR A 97 -11.68 -10.26 22.30
CA THR A 97 -12.58 -9.93 23.41
C THR A 97 -12.77 -8.42 23.61
N GLU A 98 -13.95 -8.05 24.11
CA GLU A 98 -14.27 -6.70 24.57
C GLU A 98 -13.54 -6.41 25.88
N LEU A 99 -12.99 -5.18 26.02
CA LEU A 99 -12.15 -4.81 27.16
C LEU A 99 -12.88 -4.83 28.51
N PHE A 100 -14.15 -4.39 28.53
CA PHE A 100 -14.90 -4.22 29.78
C PHE A 100 -15.80 -5.42 30.11
N SER A 101 -16.43 -6.02 29.10
CA SER A 101 -17.44 -7.07 29.30
C SER A 101 -16.86 -8.48 29.22
N GLY A 102 -15.65 -8.64 28.66
CA GLY A 102 -15.06 -9.95 28.33
C GLY A 102 -15.78 -10.71 27.21
N LYS A 103 -16.83 -10.14 26.60
CA LYS A 103 -17.60 -10.79 25.54
C LYS A 103 -16.81 -10.82 24.23
N PRO A 104 -17.08 -11.78 23.32
CA PRO A 104 -16.48 -11.79 21.99
C PRO A 104 -16.80 -10.52 21.21
N LEU A 105 -15.78 -9.92 20.59
CA LEU A 105 -15.95 -8.81 19.66
C LEU A 105 -16.80 -9.26 18.47
N LYS A 106 -17.74 -8.41 18.07
CA LYS A 106 -18.56 -8.62 16.86
C LYS A 106 -17.69 -8.79 15.62
N SER A 107 -18.19 -9.55 14.63
CA SER A 107 -17.51 -9.65 13.33
C SER A 107 -17.31 -8.25 12.73
N PRO A 108 -16.13 -7.95 12.17
CA PRO A 108 -15.91 -6.74 11.37
C PRO A 108 -16.97 -6.54 10.28
N ARG A 109 -17.42 -7.62 9.62
CA ARG A 109 -18.45 -7.56 8.57
C ARG A 109 -19.81 -7.20 9.12
N LEU A 110 -20.19 -7.77 10.25
CA LEU A 110 -21.43 -7.40 10.92
C LEU A 110 -21.43 -5.91 11.31
N ILE A 111 -20.31 -5.39 11.82
CA ILE A 111 -20.20 -3.95 12.13
C ILE A 111 -20.33 -3.12 10.86
N SER A 112 -19.63 -3.50 9.79
CA SER A 112 -19.68 -2.80 8.50
C SER A 112 -21.11 -2.72 7.97
N THR A 113 -21.83 -3.83 7.86
CA THR A 113 -23.19 -3.87 7.28
C THR A 113 -24.25 -3.24 8.17
N THR A 114 -24.00 -3.14 9.49
CA THR A 114 -24.94 -2.53 10.44
C THR A 114 -24.74 -1.02 10.56
N VAL A 115 -23.49 -0.56 10.56
CA VAL A 115 -23.15 0.85 10.85
C VAL A 115 -23.00 1.68 9.58
N THR A 116 -22.63 1.07 8.45
CA THR A 116 -22.39 1.79 7.19
C THR A 116 -23.50 1.58 6.17
N THR A 117 -23.66 2.55 5.27
CA THR A 117 -24.68 2.59 4.23
C THR A 117 -24.04 2.76 2.85
N THR A 118 -24.66 2.20 1.80
CA THR A 118 -24.14 2.24 0.42
C THR A 118 -24.98 3.04 -0.57
N ASN A 119 -26.16 3.49 -0.16
CA ASN A 119 -27.16 4.10 -1.00
C ASN A 119 -27.39 5.59 -0.69
N VAL A 120 -26.52 6.18 0.13
CA VAL A 120 -26.58 7.61 0.50
C VAL A 120 -25.34 8.27 -0.06
N ILE A 121 -25.54 9.13 -1.06
CA ILE A 121 -24.45 9.85 -1.74
C ILE A 121 -24.50 11.29 -1.25
N LEU A 122 -23.45 11.69 -0.52
CA LEU A 122 -23.26 13.05 -0.07
C LEU A 122 -21.86 13.50 -0.48
N ASN A 123 -21.78 14.58 -1.24
CA ASN A 123 -20.53 15.08 -1.78
C ASN A 123 -20.09 16.34 -1.04
N PHE A 124 -18.78 16.51 -0.87
CA PHE A 124 -18.24 17.77 -0.39
C PHE A 124 -18.42 18.85 -1.45
N GLU A 125 -18.82 20.03 -1.00
CA GLU A 125 -18.85 21.22 -1.85
C GLU A 125 -17.54 22.00 -1.76
N GLY A 126 -17.21 22.72 -2.83
CA GLY A 126 -16.06 23.64 -2.86
C GLY A 126 -14.68 22.98 -3.05
N ILE A 127 -14.61 21.65 -3.16
CA ILE A 127 -13.36 20.91 -3.45
C ILE A 127 -13.57 19.90 -4.58
N SER A 128 -12.51 19.65 -5.34
CA SER A 128 -12.54 18.66 -6.42
C SER A 128 -12.11 17.27 -5.95
N ALA A 129 -12.45 16.24 -6.72
CA ALA A 129 -12.08 14.85 -6.46
C ALA A 129 -10.54 14.64 -6.45
N HIS A 130 -9.76 15.59 -6.96
CA HIS A 130 -8.32 15.64 -6.71
C HIS A 130 -7.97 15.60 -5.23
N THR A 131 -8.80 16.14 -4.32
CA THR A 131 -8.54 16.10 -2.88
C THR A 131 -8.47 14.64 -2.37
N MET A 132 -9.45 13.81 -2.74
CA MET A 132 -9.43 12.38 -2.40
C MET A 132 -8.24 11.68 -3.06
N GLN A 133 -8.04 11.91 -4.37
CA GLN A 133 -6.97 11.24 -5.11
C GLN A 133 -5.57 11.61 -4.58
N TRP A 134 -5.40 12.86 -4.17
CA TRP A 134 -4.17 13.36 -3.57
C TRP A 134 -3.92 12.73 -2.20
N GLY A 135 -4.98 12.58 -1.38
CA GLY A 135 -4.92 11.83 -0.14
C GLY A 135 -4.37 10.41 -0.34
N GLN A 136 -4.91 9.66 -1.31
CA GLN A 136 -4.38 8.34 -1.67
C GLN A 136 -2.92 8.40 -2.14
N PHE A 137 -2.58 9.37 -3.00
CA PHE A 137 -1.25 9.53 -3.57
C PHE A 137 -0.18 9.83 -2.51
N ILE A 138 -0.49 10.70 -1.53
CA ILE A 138 0.34 10.97 -0.35
C ILE A 138 0.45 9.71 0.51
N ALA A 139 -0.66 9.03 0.82
CA ALA A 139 -0.61 7.82 1.65
C ALA A 139 0.37 6.79 1.07
N HIS A 140 0.47 6.71 -0.25
CA HIS A 140 1.38 5.81 -0.93
C HIS A 140 2.85 6.26 -0.92
N GLU A 141 3.15 7.46 -0.44
CA GLU A 141 4.51 7.96 -0.24
C GLU A 141 5.05 7.64 1.16
N PHE A 142 4.20 7.60 2.19
CA PHE A 142 4.66 7.47 3.58
C PHE A 142 4.25 6.17 4.27
N THR A 143 3.29 5.41 3.73
CA THR A 143 2.81 4.18 4.38
C THR A 143 2.49 3.03 3.43
N GLN A 144 3.02 1.85 3.73
CA GLN A 144 2.65 0.59 3.12
C GLN A 144 2.63 -0.53 4.16
N LEU A 145 1.41 -1.02 4.44
CA LEU A 145 1.17 -2.18 5.29
C LEU A 145 1.28 -3.46 4.46
N ALA A 146 2.49 -4.01 4.36
CA ALA A 146 2.71 -5.28 3.67
C ALA A 146 2.11 -6.45 4.47
N GLU A 147 1.59 -7.46 3.78
CA GLU A 147 1.13 -8.71 4.41
C GLU A 147 2.33 -9.57 4.82
N ALA A 148 2.17 -10.34 5.90
CA ALA A 148 3.19 -11.27 6.38
C ALA A 148 3.44 -12.41 5.37
N ALA A 149 2.38 -12.87 4.70
CA ALA A 149 2.43 -13.93 3.70
C ALA A 149 1.48 -13.59 2.52
N PRO A 150 1.94 -12.77 1.55
CA PRO A 150 1.13 -12.40 0.38
C PRO A 150 0.63 -13.62 -0.39
N ASN A 151 -0.53 -13.49 -1.06
CA ASN A 151 -1.18 -14.58 -1.82
C ASN A 151 -1.59 -15.80 -0.98
N THR A 152 -1.69 -15.64 0.35
CA THR A 152 -2.18 -16.70 1.23
C THR A 152 -3.70 -16.67 1.31
N ALA A 153 -4.34 -17.79 0.97
CA ALA A 153 -5.74 -18.03 1.30
C ALA A 153 -5.87 -18.50 2.76
N CYS A 154 -6.75 -17.83 3.51
CA CYS A 154 -7.06 -18.11 4.90
C CYS A 154 -8.47 -18.67 5.07
N CYS A 155 -9.38 -18.39 4.14
CA CYS A 155 -10.73 -18.91 4.16
C CYS A 155 -10.77 -20.36 3.68
N ALA A 156 -11.25 -21.26 4.54
CA ALA A 156 -11.23 -22.70 4.30
C ALA A 156 -12.06 -23.14 3.09
N ASP A 157 -13.20 -22.50 2.88
CA ASP A 157 -14.07 -22.64 1.71
C ASP A 157 -13.36 -22.22 0.41
N GLN A 158 -12.66 -21.09 0.40
CA GLN A 158 -11.89 -20.63 -0.76
C GLN A 158 -10.73 -21.59 -1.11
N ILE A 159 -10.08 -22.15 -0.09
CA ILE A 159 -9.07 -23.19 -0.27
C ILE A 159 -9.73 -24.47 -0.82
N ALA A 160 -10.87 -24.86 -0.27
CA ALA A 160 -11.60 -26.05 -0.69
C ALA A 160 -12.05 -25.94 -2.15
N ASP A 161 -12.55 -24.78 -2.59
CA ASP A 161 -12.90 -24.51 -3.98
C ASP A 161 -11.71 -24.69 -4.92
N THR A 162 -10.50 -24.34 -4.47
CA THR A 162 -9.27 -24.49 -5.25
C THR A 162 -8.81 -25.95 -5.32
N VAL A 163 -8.94 -26.70 -4.21
CA VAL A 163 -8.44 -28.08 -4.08
C VAL A 163 -9.42 -29.10 -4.67
N TYR A 164 -10.72 -28.92 -4.43
CA TYR A 164 -11.78 -29.88 -4.72
C TYR A 164 -12.78 -29.39 -5.78
N GLY A 165 -12.67 -28.13 -6.24
CA GLY A 165 -13.70 -27.49 -7.07
C GLY A 165 -14.93 -27.08 -6.26
N ARG A 166 -15.96 -26.53 -6.93
CA ARG A 166 -17.22 -26.03 -6.32
C ARG A 166 -18.17 -27.15 -5.81
N GLY A 167 -17.61 -28.23 -5.27
CA GLY A 167 -18.33 -29.40 -4.77
C GLY A 167 -17.72 -29.99 -3.49
N ALA A 168 -16.88 -29.23 -2.79
CA ALA A 168 -16.30 -29.67 -1.53
C ALA A 168 -17.40 -29.95 -0.49
N THR A 169 -17.32 -31.12 0.15
CA THR A 169 -18.23 -31.48 1.24
C THR A 169 -17.91 -30.69 2.51
N SER A 170 -18.89 -30.53 3.41
CA SER A 170 -18.68 -29.85 4.68
C SER A 170 -17.53 -30.47 5.49
N ALA A 171 -17.38 -31.79 5.47
CA ALA A 171 -16.28 -32.48 6.14
C ALA A 171 -14.89 -32.12 5.56
N GLN A 172 -14.79 -31.92 4.24
CA GLN A 172 -13.56 -31.46 3.60
C GLN A 172 -13.24 -30.01 3.98
N ILE A 173 -14.24 -29.14 4.00
CA ILE A 173 -14.08 -27.74 4.42
C ILE A 173 -13.67 -27.67 5.89
N ASP A 174 -14.27 -28.48 6.76
CA ASP A 174 -13.95 -28.55 8.18
C ASP A 174 -12.51 -29.03 8.41
N SER A 175 -12.09 -30.08 7.69
CA SER A 175 -10.71 -30.56 7.71
C SER A 175 -9.71 -29.47 7.28
N ILE A 176 -10.00 -28.75 6.20
CA ILE A 176 -9.18 -27.60 5.77
C ILE A 176 -9.17 -26.51 6.85
N ARG A 177 -10.31 -26.22 7.47
CA ARG A 177 -10.40 -25.20 8.51
C ARG A 177 -9.49 -25.53 9.69
N ASP A 178 -9.42 -26.79 10.10
CA ASP A 178 -8.52 -27.24 11.17
C ASP A 178 -7.06 -27.18 10.75
N LEU A 179 -6.74 -27.50 9.49
CA LEU A 179 -5.40 -27.32 8.93
C LEU A 179 -4.97 -25.85 8.92
N VAL A 180 -5.85 -24.93 8.49
CA VAL A 180 -5.57 -23.48 8.50
C VAL A 180 -5.34 -23.01 9.93
N LYS A 181 -6.17 -23.40 10.89
CA LYS A 181 -5.98 -23.04 12.30
C LYS A 181 -4.64 -23.54 12.84
N ARG A 182 -4.26 -24.78 12.52
CA ARG A 182 -3.03 -25.41 13.02
C ARG A 182 -1.76 -24.85 12.38
N PHE A 183 -1.75 -24.65 11.07
CA PHE A 183 -0.54 -24.32 10.31
C PHE A 183 -0.45 -22.86 9.88
N ARG A 184 -1.57 -22.14 9.89
CA ARG A 184 -1.66 -20.72 9.48
C ARG A 184 -2.34 -19.84 10.51
N GLY A 185 -2.69 -20.33 11.70
CA GLY A 185 -3.41 -19.58 12.72
C GLY A 185 -2.71 -18.27 13.13
N ASP A 186 -1.38 -18.24 13.06
CA ASP A 186 -0.60 -17.05 13.40
C ASP A 186 -0.54 -15.99 12.30
N ILE A 187 -0.86 -16.34 11.05
CA ILE A 187 -0.84 -15.44 9.88
C ILE A 187 -2.23 -15.15 9.31
N CYS A 188 -3.21 -16.01 9.57
CA CYS A 188 -4.56 -15.90 9.06
C CYS A 188 -5.50 -15.27 10.09
N GLN A 189 -6.16 -14.19 9.70
CA GLN A 189 -7.15 -13.48 10.50
C GLN A 189 -8.44 -13.28 9.70
N GLN A 190 -8.91 -14.37 9.10
CA GLN A 190 -10.12 -14.37 8.31
C GLN A 190 -11.30 -13.68 9.02
N ILE A 191 -12.12 -12.98 8.24
CA ILE A 191 -13.28 -12.25 8.73
C ILE A 191 -14.51 -13.12 8.48
N GLU A 192 -15.15 -13.56 9.55
CA GLU A 192 -16.38 -14.34 9.46
C GLU A 192 -17.55 -13.46 9.01
N MET A 193 -18.39 -13.98 8.12
CA MET A 193 -19.54 -13.26 7.55
C MET A 193 -20.86 -13.98 7.88
N PRO A 194 -21.21 -14.15 9.17
CA PRO A 194 -22.44 -14.83 9.54
C PRO A 194 -23.65 -13.98 9.13
N LEU A 195 -24.60 -14.58 8.40
CA LEU A 195 -25.86 -13.95 7.99
C LEU A 195 -25.66 -12.66 7.16
N ASP A 196 -24.72 -12.69 6.21
CA ASP A 196 -24.40 -11.52 5.39
C ASP A 196 -25.58 -11.14 4.46
N PRO A 197 -25.96 -9.84 4.40
CA PRO A 197 -27.08 -9.39 3.58
C PRO A 197 -26.78 -9.37 2.08
N VAL A 198 -25.51 -9.43 1.68
CA VAL A 198 -25.07 -9.35 0.28
C VAL A 198 -24.65 -10.73 -0.24
N TYR A 199 -23.93 -11.50 0.58
CA TYR A 199 -23.35 -12.79 0.18
C TYR A 199 -23.96 -13.96 0.92
N LYS A 200 -24.48 -14.94 0.17
CA LYS A 200 -24.91 -16.22 0.76
C LYS A 200 -23.74 -17.16 1.05
N GLU A 201 -22.74 -17.16 0.16
CA GLU A 201 -21.47 -17.88 0.26
C GLU A 201 -20.38 -17.12 -0.53
N PRO A 202 -19.08 -17.22 -0.19
CA PRO A 202 -18.50 -17.79 1.02
C PRO A 202 -18.87 -17.00 2.27
N ILE A 203 -18.99 -17.67 3.41
CA ILE A 203 -19.19 -17.07 4.74
C ILE A 203 -17.89 -16.51 5.36
N CYS A 204 -16.87 -16.29 4.54
CA CYS A 204 -15.54 -15.89 4.96
C CYS A 204 -14.90 -14.89 4.00
N MET A 205 -14.31 -13.85 4.57
CA MET A 205 -13.50 -12.86 3.85
C MET A 205 -12.02 -13.01 4.21
N ASN A 206 -11.19 -13.17 3.17
CA ASN A 206 -9.78 -13.46 3.31
C ASN A 206 -9.03 -12.27 3.94
N HIS A 207 -8.21 -12.53 4.95
CA HIS A 207 -7.36 -11.50 5.54
C HIS A 207 -6.10 -12.13 6.14
N VAL A 208 -4.95 -11.64 5.66
CA VAL A 208 -3.63 -12.01 6.15
C VAL A 208 -3.11 -10.87 7.04
N ARG A 209 -2.48 -11.26 8.15
CA ARG A 209 -1.83 -10.32 9.08
C ARG A 209 -0.82 -9.43 8.39
N SER A 210 -0.68 -8.21 8.89
CA SER A 210 0.40 -7.32 8.49
C SER A 210 1.75 -7.88 8.93
N LYS A 211 2.77 -7.68 8.10
CA LYS A 211 4.17 -8.03 8.39
C LYS A 211 4.66 -7.27 9.62
N SER A 212 5.34 -7.98 10.50
CA SER A 212 5.95 -7.39 11.70
C SER A 212 7.38 -6.93 11.45
N ALA A 213 7.84 -5.98 12.24
CA ALA A 213 9.23 -5.55 12.34
C ALA A 213 9.68 -5.65 13.80
N PRO A 214 10.97 -5.95 14.07
CA PRO A 214 11.52 -5.75 15.40
C PRO A 214 11.58 -4.27 15.76
N GLU A 215 11.72 -3.95 17.05
CA GLU A 215 12.03 -2.59 17.49
C GLU A 215 13.41 -2.14 16.95
N HIS A 216 13.67 -0.83 16.92
CA HIS A 216 14.95 -0.29 16.41
C HIS A 216 16.19 -0.80 17.17
N ASN A 217 16.04 -1.10 18.46
CA ASN A 217 17.08 -1.71 19.30
C ASN A 217 17.12 -3.25 19.19
N CYS A 218 16.22 -3.85 18.39
CA CYS A 218 16.03 -5.27 18.24
C CYS A 218 15.82 -6.04 19.55
N VAL A 219 15.28 -5.36 20.57
CA VAL A 219 14.83 -6.01 21.81
C VAL A 219 13.42 -6.55 21.59
N GLY A 220 13.14 -7.71 22.17
CA GLY A 220 11.81 -8.32 22.12
C GLY A 220 10.76 -7.46 22.82
N GLY A 221 9.53 -7.51 22.32
CA GLY A 221 8.42 -6.75 22.86
C GLY A 221 7.11 -7.08 22.13
N PRO A 222 6.02 -6.36 22.42
CA PRO A 222 4.78 -6.51 21.68
C PRO A 222 4.98 -6.28 20.18
N ARG A 223 4.23 -7.02 19.36
CA ARG A 223 4.30 -7.01 17.91
C ARG A 223 4.20 -5.58 17.36
N GLN A 224 5.22 -5.17 16.61
CA GLN A 224 5.20 -3.95 15.83
C GLN A 224 5.01 -4.27 14.36
N GLN A 225 4.19 -3.47 13.66
CA GLN A 225 4.02 -3.60 12.22
C GLN A 225 5.09 -2.81 11.49
N MET A 226 5.56 -3.39 10.39
CA MET A 226 6.57 -2.79 9.53
C MET A 226 5.93 -1.81 8.55
N ASN A 227 6.56 -0.65 8.36
CA ASN A 227 6.31 0.16 7.17
C ASN A 227 7.20 -0.36 6.04
N ALA A 228 6.63 -0.83 4.94
CA ALA A 228 7.44 -1.40 3.84
C ALA A 228 8.14 -0.32 2.99
N ILE A 229 7.75 0.95 3.14
CA ILE A 229 8.29 2.10 2.41
C ILE A 229 8.85 3.15 3.37
N THR A 230 9.46 4.19 2.82
CA THR A 230 9.99 5.31 3.61
C THR A 230 8.88 5.93 4.49
N HIS A 231 9.24 6.45 5.66
CA HIS A 231 8.28 7.15 6.53
C HIS A 231 8.24 8.66 6.25
N VAL A 232 9.08 9.15 5.35
CA VAL A 232 9.32 10.57 5.12
C VAL A 232 8.69 10.99 3.80
N PHE A 233 8.30 12.25 3.67
CA PHE A 233 7.88 12.81 2.39
C PHE A 233 9.10 13.09 1.51
N ASP A 234 9.44 12.14 0.64
CA ASP A 234 10.58 12.18 -0.27
C ASP A 234 10.26 11.72 -1.71
N ALA A 235 8.97 11.78 -2.08
CA ALA A 235 8.38 11.33 -3.32
C ALA A 235 8.70 9.86 -3.65
N SER A 236 8.82 9.00 -2.64
CA SER A 236 9.08 7.56 -2.80
C SER A 236 8.02 6.85 -3.66
N ASN A 237 6.78 7.35 -3.66
CA ASN A 237 5.72 6.91 -4.57
C ASN A 237 6.07 7.08 -6.07
N VAL A 238 7.00 7.98 -6.40
CA VAL A 238 7.56 8.17 -7.75
C VAL A 238 8.90 7.45 -7.90
N TYR A 239 9.75 7.44 -6.87
CA TYR A 239 11.16 7.04 -6.97
C TYR A 239 11.53 5.67 -6.39
N GLY A 240 10.61 4.98 -5.72
CA GLY A 240 10.90 3.75 -4.98
C GLY A 240 11.40 4.02 -3.57
N SER A 241 11.35 2.97 -2.73
CA SER A 241 11.82 2.99 -1.32
C SER A 241 13.09 2.17 -1.12
N SER A 242 13.77 1.83 -2.21
CA SER A 242 15.04 1.11 -2.22
C SER A 242 15.88 1.50 -3.42
N GLN A 243 17.20 1.32 -3.31
CA GLN A 243 18.11 1.57 -4.44
C GLN A 243 17.77 0.71 -5.66
N ALA A 244 17.34 -0.53 -5.44
CA ALA A 244 16.99 -1.46 -6.51
C ALA A 244 15.72 -1.00 -7.27
N GLU A 245 14.70 -0.52 -6.57
CA GLU A 245 13.50 0.06 -7.19
C GLU A 245 13.83 1.34 -7.94
N GLN A 246 14.59 2.24 -7.31
CA GLN A 246 15.00 3.49 -7.95
C GLN A 246 15.78 3.23 -9.25
N ASN A 247 16.75 2.31 -9.24
CA ASN A 247 17.52 1.96 -10.43
C ASN A 247 16.65 1.34 -11.53
N ARG A 248 15.60 0.59 -11.18
CA ARG A 248 14.66 0.01 -12.17
C ARG A 248 13.84 1.09 -12.88
N LEU A 249 13.53 2.19 -12.20
CA LEU A 249 12.71 3.29 -12.70
C LEU A 249 13.50 4.32 -13.51
N ARG A 250 14.82 4.39 -13.34
CA ARG A 250 15.69 5.37 -14.00
C ARG A 250 16.02 5.02 -15.45
N ASP A 251 15.95 6.02 -16.32
CA ASP A 251 16.52 5.95 -17.66
C ASP A 251 18.06 5.98 -17.57
N SER A 252 18.74 5.44 -18.57
CA SER A 252 20.21 5.42 -18.65
C SER A 252 20.81 6.80 -18.95
N SER A 253 19.98 7.78 -19.34
CA SER A 253 20.45 9.09 -19.78
C SER A 253 19.56 10.27 -19.37
N GLY A 254 20.17 11.46 -19.29
CA GLY A 254 19.50 12.74 -19.09
C GLY A 254 18.91 12.97 -17.69
N GLY A 255 19.26 12.14 -16.71
CA GLY A 255 18.71 12.15 -15.37
C GLY A 255 17.22 11.82 -15.32
N ARG A 256 16.69 11.11 -16.32
CA ARG A 256 15.25 10.87 -16.52
C ARG A 256 14.75 9.62 -15.80
N LEU A 257 13.43 9.55 -15.64
CA LEU A 257 12.70 8.31 -15.38
C LEU A 257 12.32 7.65 -16.72
N LYS A 258 12.31 6.32 -16.74
CA LYS A 258 11.81 5.54 -17.87
C LYS A 258 10.36 5.90 -18.15
N THR A 259 10.02 6.06 -19.42
CA THR A 259 8.65 6.27 -19.90
C THR A 259 8.47 5.53 -21.22
N GLN A 260 7.22 5.28 -21.61
CA GLN A 260 6.85 4.83 -22.94
C GLN A 260 5.93 5.87 -23.59
N THR A 261 5.98 5.97 -24.92
CA THR A 261 5.08 6.85 -25.66
C THR A 261 4.01 6.00 -26.33
N VAL A 262 2.75 6.24 -25.97
CA VAL A 262 1.59 5.57 -26.57
C VAL A 262 0.68 6.65 -27.14
N LYS A 263 0.46 6.62 -28.46
CA LYS A 263 -0.36 7.62 -29.18
C LYS A 263 0.02 9.08 -28.86
N GLY A 264 1.32 9.35 -28.73
CA GLY A 264 1.85 10.69 -28.40
C GLY A 264 1.71 11.10 -26.92
N ILE A 265 1.20 10.22 -26.06
CA ILE A 265 1.14 10.43 -24.60
C ILE A 265 2.31 9.70 -23.94
N SER A 266 3.06 10.41 -23.10
CA SER A 266 4.12 9.82 -22.28
C SER A 266 3.49 9.17 -21.03
N LEU A 267 3.69 7.86 -20.90
CA LEU A 267 3.16 7.02 -19.82
C LEU A 267 4.32 6.43 -19.01
N PRO A 268 4.09 6.02 -17.75
CA PRO A 268 5.04 5.22 -17.00
C PRO A 268 5.42 3.93 -17.76
N PRO A 269 6.59 3.33 -17.46
CA PRO A 269 7.02 2.10 -18.12
C PRO A 269 6.11 0.93 -17.74
N GLN A 270 6.09 -0.11 -18.56
CA GLN A 270 5.35 -1.35 -18.25
C GLN A 270 6.09 -2.17 -17.20
N ASP A 271 5.37 -2.77 -16.24
CA ASP A 271 5.91 -3.88 -15.45
C ASP A 271 5.70 -5.17 -16.24
N THR A 272 6.74 -5.56 -16.96
CA THR A 272 6.75 -6.82 -17.72
C THR A 272 6.86 -8.04 -16.80
N ARG A 273 7.23 -7.85 -15.52
CA ARG A 273 7.31 -8.94 -14.55
C ARG A 273 5.91 -9.19 -13.99
N GLY A 274 5.39 -10.40 -14.22
CA GLY A 274 4.04 -10.75 -13.78
C GLY A 274 2.93 -10.16 -14.67
N CYS A 275 3.26 -9.67 -15.86
CA CYS A 275 2.25 -9.25 -16.82
C CYS A 275 1.46 -10.47 -17.34
N PRO A 276 0.11 -10.44 -17.31
CA PRO A 276 -0.70 -11.51 -17.88
C PRO A 276 -0.42 -11.73 -19.37
N ALA A 277 -0.38 -13.00 -19.81
CA ALA A 277 0.01 -13.36 -21.19
C ALA A 277 -0.82 -12.65 -22.28
N ASN A 278 -2.14 -12.51 -22.08
CA ASN A 278 -3.03 -11.78 -22.97
C ASN A 278 -2.71 -10.26 -23.04
N LYS A 279 -2.20 -9.69 -21.94
CA LYS A 279 -1.76 -8.29 -21.89
C LYS A 279 -0.38 -8.10 -22.51
N VAL A 280 0.51 -9.09 -22.42
CA VAL A 280 1.78 -9.11 -23.16
C VAL A 280 1.52 -9.06 -24.66
N GLN A 281 0.65 -9.92 -25.17
CA GLN A 281 0.30 -9.98 -26.61
C GLN A 281 -0.28 -8.66 -27.14
N SER A 282 -1.03 -7.94 -26.31
CA SER A 282 -1.62 -6.65 -26.68
C SER A 282 -0.79 -5.44 -26.27
N ASN A 283 0.43 -5.63 -25.74
CA ASN A 283 1.33 -4.58 -25.24
C ASN A 283 0.66 -3.62 -24.24
N ARG A 284 -0.11 -4.19 -23.30
CA ARG A 284 -0.92 -3.44 -22.31
C ARG A 284 -0.67 -3.90 -20.87
N CYS A 285 0.58 -4.22 -20.54
CA CYS A 285 0.92 -4.65 -19.19
C CYS A 285 0.63 -3.55 -18.15
N PRO A 286 0.38 -3.90 -16.87
CA PRO A 286 0.31 -2.92 -15.80
C PRO A 286 1.55 -2.02 -15.75
N PHE A 287 1.42 -0.84 -15.17
CA PHE A 287 2.51 0.13 -15.09
C PHE A 287 3.45 -0.17 -13.93
N LEU A 288 4.74 0.12 -14.13
CA LEU A 288 5.76 0.12 -13.10
C LEU A 288 5.92 1.54 -12.53
N GLY A 289 5.91 1.66 -11.21
CA GLY A 289 6.06 2.94 -10.49
C GLY A 289 6.92 2.81 -9.24
N GLY A 290 7.13 3.93 -8.54
CA GLY A 290 7.83 3.98 -7.25
C GLY A 290 7.09 3.26 -6.12
N ASP A 291 5.77 3.13 -6.24
CA ASP A 291 4.93 2.36 -5.32
C ASP A 291 4.21 1.24 -6.08
N SER A 292 4.13 0.06 -5.45
CA SER A 292 3.54 -1.14 -6.07
C SER A 292 2.02 -1.03 -6.31
N ARG A 293 1.36 -0.06 -5.68
CA ARG A 293 -0.09 0.17 -5.77
C ARG A 293 -0.46 1.17 -6.86
N ILE A 294 0.49 1.64 -7.69
CA ILE A 294 0.23 2.55 -8.83
C ILE A 294 -0.98 2.14 -9.68
N ASN A 295 -1.17 0.83 -9.89
CA ASN A 295 -2.24 0.31 -10.75
C ASN A 295 -3.61 0.20 -10.05
N THR A 296 -3.78 0.62 -8.79
CA THR A 296 -5.03 0.39 -8.04
C THR A 296 -6.26 0.92 -8.78
N THR A 297 -6.18 2.13 -9.32
CA THR A 297 -7.24 2.76 -10.13
C THR A 297 -6.62 3.54 -11.30
N PRO A 298 -7.35 3.73 -12.41
CA PRO A 298 -7.00 4.66 -13.48
C PRO A 298 -6.67 6.09 -13.00
N ASN A 299 -7.43 6.62 -12.05
CA ASN A 299 -7.18 7.95 -11.48
C ASN A 299 -5.81 8.04 -10.79
N LEU A 300 -5.41 7.00 -10.04
CA LEU A 300 -4.09 6.93 -9.41
C LEU A 300 -2.97 6.83 -10.45
N ILE A 301 -3.15 6.01 -11.50
CA ILE A 301 -2.19 5.93 -12.60
C ILE A 301 -2.00 7.30 -13.26
N SER A 302 -3.08 8.06 -13.44
CA SER A 302 -3.02 9.43 -14.00
C SER A 302 -2.17 10.37 -13.11
N ALA A 303 -2.36 10.32 -11.77
CA ALA A 303 -1.56 11.09 -10.83
C ALA A 303 -0.06 10.72 -10.89
N HIS A 304 0.28 9.42 -10.88
CA HIS A 304 1.68 8.98 -11.04
C HIS A 304 2.28 9.44 -12.38
N THR A 305 1.51 9.33 -13.47
CA THR A 305 1.93 9.76 -14.81
C THR A 305 2.30 11.24 -14.83
N ALA A 306 1.52 12.10 -14.16
CA ALA A 306 1.80 13.52 -14.07
C ALA A 306 3.17 13.81 -13.42
N PHE A 307 3.53 13.14 -12.32
CA PHE A 307 4.82 13.37 -11.66
C PHE A 307 6.01 12.78 -12.41
N VAL A 308 5.84 11.62 -13.06
CA VAL A 308 6.89 11.06 -13.93
C VAL A 308 7.18 12.01 -15.09
N ASN A 309 6.13 12.52 -15.74
CA ASN A 309 6.27 13.49 -16.82
C ASN A 309 6.86 14.82 -16.34
N LYS A 310 6.46 15.29 -15.15
CA LYS A 310 7.00 16.50 -14.54
C LYS A 310 8.49 16.36 -14.20
N HIS A 311 8.92 15.21 -13.69
CA HIS A 311 10.33 14.90 -13.49
C HIS A 311 11.10 15.02 -14.80
N ASN A 312 10.66 14.33 -15.87
CA ASN A 312 11.35 14.34 -17.14
C ASN A 312 11.38 15.73 -17.80
N GLN A 313 10.33 16.54 -17.60
CA GLN A 313 10.31 17.94 -18.02
C GLN A 313 11.39 18.77 -17.31
N ILE A 314 11.48 18.66 -15.98
CA ILE A 314 12.47 19.41 -15.17
C ILE A 314 13.89 18.93 -15.48
N ALA A 315 14.13 17.62 -15.54
CA ALA A 315 15.44 17.05 -15.86
C ALA A 315 15.97 17.56 -17.21
N LYS A 316 15.09 17.62 -18.24
CA LYS A 316 15.44 18.20 -19.55
C LYS A 316 15.84 19.67 -19.44
N GLY A 317 15.08 20.47 -18.69
CA GLY A 317 15.39 21.88 -18.47
C GLY A 317 16.72 22.09 -17.74
N LEU A 318 16.99 21.30 -16.69
CA LEU A 318 18.24 21.34 -15.94
C LEU A 318 19.43 20.93 -16.81
N ALA A 319 19.29 19.91 -17.66
CA ALA A 319 20.33 19.48 -18.58
C ALA A 319 20.68 20.56 -19.62
N THR A 320 19.68 21.32 -20.10
CA THR A 320 19.93 22.46 -21.00
C THR A 320 20.66 23.60 -20.31
N GLN A 321 20.31 23.90 -19.05
CA GLN A 321 20.94 25.00 -18.28
C GLN A 321 22.31 24.63 -17.70
N ASN A 322 22.56 23.33 -17.46
CA ASN A 322 23.77 22.83 -16.84
C ASN A 322 24.40 21.70 -17.68
N PRO A 323 24.99 22.00 -18.86
CA PRO A 323 25.53 20.97 -19.75
C PRO A 323 26.63 20.12 -19.12
N GLN A 324 27.31 20.63 -18.09
CA GLN A 324 28.36 19.95 -17.34
C GLN A 324 27.86 18.93 -16.31
N TRP A 325 26.56 18.90 -16.00
CA TRP A 325 26.02 17.97 -15.01
C TRP A 325 25.88 16.56 -15.59
N ASP A 326 26.35 15.57 -14.85
CA ASP A 326 26.18 14.17 -15.21
C ASP A 326 24.75 13.66 -14.96
N ASN A 327 24.50 12.41 -15.39
CA ASN A 327 23.21 11.75 -15.26
C ASN A 327 22.74 11.60 -13.80
N GLU A 328 23.66 11.42 -12.86
CA GLU A 328 23.32 11.25 -11.43
C GLU A 328 22.91 12.58 -10.81
N LYS A 329 23.69 13.64 -11.05
CA LYS A 329 23.42 14.99 -10.58
C LYS A 329 22.07 15.47 -11.10
N LEU A 330 21.80 15.30 -12.40
CA LEU A 330 20.51 15.67 -13.00
C LEU A 330 19.34 14.94 -12.34
N PHE A 331 19.46 13.62 -12.13
CA PHE A 331 18.43 12.83 -11.50
C PHE A 331 18.16 13.27 -10.05
N GLN A 332 19.21 13.43 -9.24
CA GLN A 332 19.06 13.76 -7.82
C GLN A 332 18.56 15.19 -7.59
N GLU A 333 19.02 16.17 -8.37
CA GLU A 333 18.48 17.54 -8.30
C GLU A 333 17.01 17.59 -8.73
N THR A 334 16.66 16.86 -9.80
CA THR A 334 15.26 16.75 -10.22
C THR A 334 14.39 16.07 -9.16
N ARG A 335 14.86 14.96 -8.57
CA ARG A 335 14.17 14.27 -7.46
C ARG A 335 13.97 15.20 -6.26
N LYS A 336 14.98 15.99 -5.91
CA LYS A 336 14.91 16.98 -4.82
C LYS A 336 13.82 18.03 -5.10
N ILE A 337 13.76 18.56 -6.32
CA ILE A 337 12.73 19.53 -6.72
C ILE A 337 11.33 18.91 -6.66
N ILE A 338 11.14 17.70 -7.20
CA ILE A 338 9.83 17.01 -7.17
C ILE A 338 9.38 16.73 -5.73
N SER A 339 10.31 16.30 -4.85
CA SER A 339 10.00 16.10 -3.42
C SER A 339 9.55 17.41 -2.75
N ALA A 340 10.17 18.53 -3.12
CA ALA A 340 9.79 19.85 -2.61
C ALA A 340 8.42 20.29 -3.15
N ILE A 341 8.10 20.02 -4.42
CA ILE A 341 6.79 20.29 -5.01
C ILE A 341 5.70 19.50 -4.28
N GLN A 342 5.88 18.19 -4.11
CA GLN A 342 4.91 17.37 -3.38
C GLN A 342 4.74 17.87 -1.95
N SER A 343 5.84 18.09 -1.22
CA SER A 343 5.79 18.65 0.14
C SER A 343 5.04 19.98 0.21
N ASN A 344 5.20 20.87 -0.79
CA ASN A 344 4.47 22.13 -0.83
C ASN A 344 2.96 21.89 -0.95
N ILE A 345 2.53 21.01 -1.86
CA ILE A 345 1.11 20.64 -2.02
C ILE A 345 0.59 19.99 -0.73
N HIS A 346 1.37 19.13 -0.06
CA HIS A 346 0.96 18.48 1.19
C HIS A 346 0.60 19.52 2.26
N PHE A 347 1.53 20.43 2.57
CA PHE A 347 1.40 21.33 3.71
C PHE A 347 0.59 22.61 3.44
N TYR A 348 0.62 23.12 2.21
CA TYR A 348 0.00 24.41 1.86
C TYR A 348 -1.31 24.31 1.08
N GLU A 349 -1.59 23.16 0.46
CA GLU A 349 -2.83 22.97 -0.31
C GLU A 349 -3.72 21.90 0.33
N TYR A 350 -3.17 20.72 0.63
CA TYR A 350 -3.96 19.59 1.12
C TYR A 350 -4.31 19.67 2.61
N LEU A 351 -3.31 19.79 3.49
CA LEU A 351 -3.55 19.81 4.94
C LEU A 351 -4.50 20.92 5.41
N PRO A 352 -4.46 22.16 4.89
CA PRO A 352 -5.42 23.19 5.26
C PRO A 352 -6.87 22.81 4.96
N ILE A 353 -7.11 22.13 3.83
CA ILE A 353 -8.46 21.67 3.44
C ILE A 353 -8.94 20.57 4.39
N ILE A 354 -8.06 19.62 4.75
CA ILE A 354 -8.44 18.48 5.59
C ILE A 354 -8.57 18.84 7.07
N LEU A 355 -7.65 19.66 7.60
CA LEU A 355 -7.57 19.94 9.04
C LEU A 355 -8.34 21.20 9.44
N GLY A 356 -8.53 22.14 8.50
CA GLY A 356 -9.09 23.46 8.77
C GLY A 356 -8.12 24.40 9.51
N SER A 357 -8.41 25.70 9.43
CA SER A 357 -7.55 26.77 9.98
C SER A 357 -7.28 26.64 11.48
N THR A 358 -8.30 26.26 12.27
CA THR A 358 -8.18 26.08 13.73
C THR A 358 -7.15 25.01 14.08
N THR A 359 -7.20 23.85 13.43
CA THR A 359 -6.27 22.74 13.68
C THR A 359 -4.87 23.07 13.16
N MET A 360 -4.77 23.67 11.97
CA MET A 360 -3.49 24.12 11.42
C MET A 360 -2.78 25.10 12.37
N SER A 361 -3.52 26.05 12.94
CA SER A 361 -3.00 27.01 13.92
C SER A 361 -2.60 26.33 15.23
N LYS A 362 -3.50 25.50 15.79
CA LYS A 362 -3.27 24.78 17.06
C LYS A 362 -1.97 23.96 17.04
N TYR A 363 -1.67 23.31 15.92
CA TYR A 363 -0.48 22.48 15.75
C TYR A 363 0.68 23.18 15.03
N ARG A 364 0.58 24.50 14.81
CA ARG A 364 1.61 25.34 14.14
C ARG A 364 2.06 24.78 12.78
N LEU A 365 1.12 24.25 12.00
CA LEU A 365 1.37 23.62 10.71
C LEU A 365 1.44 24.61 9.55
N SER A 366 1.08 25.88 9.77
CA SER A 366 1.12 26.94 8.76
C SER A 366 2.51 27.59 8.58
N SER A 367 3.46 27.34 9.48
CA SER A 367 4.80 27.93 9.45
C SER A 367 5.84 26.93 9.92
N TYR A 368 6.95 26.80 9.18
CA TYR A 368 8.02 25.88 9.53
C TYR A 368 9.01 26.52 10.52
N ALA A 369 9.16 25.92 11.70
CA ALA A 369 10.07 26.42 12.76
C ALA A 369 11.54 25.98 12.59
N GLY A 370 11.87 25.28 11.50
CA GLY A 370 13.19 24.71 11.28
C GLY A 370 13.28 23.22 11.61
N TYR A 371 14.41 22.62 11.28
CA TYR A 371 14.66 21.19 11.48
C TYR A 371 15.07 20.91 12.93
N ASP A 372 14.31 20.04 13.61
CA ASP A 372 14.68 19.50 14.91
C ASP A 372 15.23 18.06 14.78
N ARG A 373 16.52 17.89 15.08
CA ARG A 373 17.23 16.60 15.09
C ARG A 373 16.72 15.59 16.12
N ASN A 374 15.89 16.02 17.07
CA ASN A 374 15.30 15.16 18.10
C ASN A 374 13.92 14.62 17.74
N THR A 375 13.29 15.16 16.68
CA THR A 375 11.99 14.69 16.21
C THR A 375 12.15 13.36 15.47
N ASN A 376 11.36 12.35 15.84
CA ASN A 376 11.32 11.09 15.13
C ASN A 376 10.36 11.19 13.92
N PRO A 377 10.86 11.13 12.67
CA PRO A 377 10.03 11.24 11.47
C PRO A 377 9.25 9.94 11.16
N SER A 378 9.45 8.86 11.90
CA SER A 378 8.73 7.60 11.64
C SER A 378 7.22 7.78 11.87
N ILE A 379 6.44 7.50 10.82
CA ILE A 379 4.98 7.54 10.80
C ILE A 379 4.36 6.72 11.94
N LEU A 380 3.28 7.26 12.49
CA LEU A 380 2.48 6.62 13.52
C LEU A 380 1.66 5.46 12.93
N ASN A 381 1.60 4.35 13.66
CA ASN A 381 0.80 3.19 13.27
C ASN A 381 -0.69 3.54 13.22
N GLU A 382 -1.16 4.34 14.18
CA GLU A 382 -2.51 4.87 14.22
C GLU A 382 -2.84 5.73 12.99
N LEU A 383 -1.87 6.49 12.48
CA LEU A 383 -2.06 7.27 11.25
C LEU A 383 -2.21 6.35 10.03
N ALA A 384 -1.29 5.38 9.88
CA ALA A 384 -1.24 4.45 8.75
C ALA A 384 -2.39 3.45 8.69
N GLY A 385 -2.77 2.89 9.85
CA GLY A 385 -3.75 1.81 9.94
C GLY A 385 -5.17 2.28 10.26
N ALA A 386 -5.37 3.51 10.74
CA ALA A 386 -6.68 4.01 11.13
C ALA A 386 -6.95 5.44 10.64
N ALA A 387 -6.30 6.47 11.19
CA ALA A 387 -6.75 7.85 11.02
C ALA A 387 -6.71 8.33 9.56
N PHE A 388 -5.64 8.05 8.81
CA PHE A 388 -5.53 8.47 7.41
C PHE A 388 -6.40 7.64 6.45
N ARG A 389 -7.14 6.64 6.98
CA ARG A 389 -8.12 5.85 6.21
C ARG A 389 -9.48 6.51 6.13
N PHE A 390 -9.65 7.71 6.70
CA PHE A 390 -10.84 8.55 6.49
C PHE A 390 -11.14 8.74 4.99
N GLY A 391 -10.09 8.79 4.16
CA GLY A 391 -10.22 8.94 2.71
C GLY A 391 -11.02 7.83 2.03
N HIS A 392 -11.19 6.65 2.65
CA HIS A 392 -11.97 5.57 2.05
C HIS A 392 -13.46 5.88 1.90
N SER A 393 -14.06 6.73 2.75
CA SER A 393 -15.46 7.16 2.57
C SER A 393 -15.59 8.27 1.53
N THR A 394 -14.48 8.94 1.18
CA THR A 394 -14.47 10.04 0.21
C THR A 394 -14.37 9.58 -1.24
N ILE A 395 -14.20 8.27 -1.45
CA ILE A 395 -14.09 7.64 -2.77
C ILE A 395 -15.47 7.59 -3.43
N ASP A 396 -15.53 7.98 -4.70
CA ASP A 396 -16.70 7.72 -5.54
C ASP A 396 -16.67 6.26 -6.06
N GLY A 397 -17.84 5.64 -6.14
CA GLY A 397 -18.01 4.32 -6.76
C GLY A 397 -17.79 4.30 -8.28
N PHE A 398 -17.67 5.46 -8.92
CA PHE A 398 -17.43 5.60 -10.35
C PHE A 398 -16.19 6.44 -10.64
N ILE A 399 -15.51 6.10 -11.74
CA ILE A 399 -14.43 6.91 -12.31
C ILE A 399 -15.03 7.75 -13.42
N THR A 400 -15.05 9.06 -13.19
CA THR A 400 -15.44 10.04 -14.20
C THR A 400 -14.31 10.25 -15.20
N MET A 401 -14.56 9.96 -16.47
CA MET A 401 -13.63 10.16 -17.59
C MET A 401 -14.21 11.22 -18.55
N VAL A 402 -13.62 12.40 -18.56
CA VAL A 402 -14.11 13.54 -19.36
C VAL A 402 -13.37 13.61 -20.69
N LYS A 403 -14.09 13.49 -21.80
CA LYS A 403 -13.57 13.58 -23.17
C LYS A 403 -13.44 15.02 -23.64
N ASP A 404 -12.67 15.24 -24.71
CA ASP A 404 -12.56 16.56 -25.36
C ASP A 404 -13.85 16.93 -26.13
N SER A 405 -14.54 15.92 -26.67
CA SER A 405 -15.82 16.04 -27.35
C SER A 405 -16.73 14.86 -27.00
N GLY A 406 -18.03 15.12 -27.00
CA GLY A 406 -19.06 14.13 -26.63
C GLY A 406 -19.25 13.97 -25.11
N PRO A 407 -20.11 13.02 -24.70
CA PRO A 407 -20.45 12.85 -23.30
C PRO A 407 -19.30 12.25 -22.47
N SER A 408 -19.17 12.72 -21.23
CA SER A 408 -18.34 12.09 -20.19
C SER A 408 -18.76 10.64 -19.95
N GLN A 409 -17.81 9.80 -19.55
CA GLN A 409 -18.06 8.41 -19.19
C GLN A 409 -17.94 8.22 -17.68
N PHE A 410 -18.82 7.40 -17.11
CA PHE A 410 -18.79 7.00 -15.70
C PHE A 410 -18.50 5.50 -15.67
N ILE A 411 -17.30 5.16 -15.24
CA ILE A 411 -16.81 3.77 -15.25
C ILE A 411 -16.97 3.18 -13.85
N ASP A 412 -17.74 2.11 -13.71
CA ASP A 412 -17.97 1.45 -12.42
C ASP A 412 -16.63 0.96 -11.83
N LEU A 413 -16.29 1.43 -10.64
CA LEU A 413 -15.03 1.09 -9.98
C LEU A 413 -14.95 -0.40 -9.65
N LYS A 414 -16.08 -1.06 -9.38
CA LYS A 414 -16.14 -2.49 -9.06
C LYS A 414 -15.38 -3.34 -10.09
N ASP A 415 -15.67 -3.12 -11.37
CA ASP A 415 -15.11 -3.91 -12.48
C ASP A 415 -13.80 -3.33 -13.03
N ASN A 416 -13.29 -2.23 -12.43
CA ASN A 416 -12.18 -1.45 -12.97
C ASN A 416 -11.05 -1.16 -11.98
N PHE A 417 -11.06 -1.78 -10.80
CA PHE A 417 -9.85 -1.94 -10.02
C PHE A 417 -8.78 -2.65 -10.83
N PHE A 418 -7.53 -2.18 -10.75
CA PHE A 418 -6.40 -2.77 -11.49
C PHE A 418 -6.53 -2.75 -13.03
N ASN A 419 -7.51 -2.03 -13.59
CA ASN A 419 -7.71 -1.95 -15.03
C ASN A 419 -6.86 -0.86 -15.70
N SER A 420 -5.59 -1.18 -15.95
CA SER A 420 -4.65 -0.31 -16.67
C SER A 420 -5.04 -0.06 -18.14
N ASP A 421 -5.96 -0.84 -18.73
CA ASP A 421 -6.29 -0.76 -20.16
C ASP A 421 -6.99 0.56 -20.51
N LEU A 422 -7.69 1.16 -19.55
CA LEU A 422 -8.33 2.47 -19.68
C LEU A 422 -7.31 3.58 -19.94
N ILE A 423 -6.08 3.41 -19.45
CA ILE A 423 -5.00 4.40 -19.54
C ILE A 423 -4.29 4.37 -20.90
N TYR A 424 -4.08 3.20 -21.49
CA TYR A 424 -3.39 3.03 -22.78
C TYR A 424 -4.09 3.67 -23.99
N LYS A 425 -5.30 4.22 -23.81
CA LYS A 425 -5.99 5.05 -24.80
C LYS A 425 -5.74 6.53 -24.47
N ASP A 426 -6.80 7.30 -24.23
CA ASP A 426 -6.72 8.71 -23.83
C ASP A 426 -6.95 8.90 -22.31
N GLY A 427 -6.89 7.80 -21.56
CA GLY A 427 -7.42 7.75 -20.20
C GLY A 427 -6.71 8.65 -19.19
N VAL A 428 -5.40 8.90 -19.35
CA VAL A 428 -4.66 9.79 -18.43
C VAL A 428 -5.31 11.17 -18.38
N LYS A 429 -5.50 11.79 -19.55
CA LYS A 429 -6.09 13.13 -19.67
C LYS A 429 -7.55 13.13 -19.23
N GLN A 430 -8.31 12.11 -19.63
CA GLN A 430 -9.72 12.02 -19.30
C GLN A 430 -9.96 11.83 -17.79
N CYS A 431 -9.14 11.03 -17.13
CA CYS A 431 -9.17 10.88 -15.67
C CYS A 431 -8.77 12.17 -14.96
N ALA A 432 -7.70 12.84 -15.42
CA ALA A 432 -7.27 14.11 -14.81
C ALA A 432 -8.36 15.20 -14.92
N LYS A 433 -9.01 15.30 -16.08
CA LYS A 433 -10.17 16.19 -16.26
C LYS A 433 -11.35 15.78 -15.38
N GLY A 434 -11.63 14.47 -15.28
CA GLY A 434 -12.64 13.94 -14.38
C GLY A 434 -12.40 14.35 -12.92
N LEU A 435 -11.20 14.13 -12.41
CA LEU A 435 -10.81 14.54 -11.05
C LEU A 435 -10.94 16.04 -10.80
N SER A 436 -10.80 16.87 -11.85
CA SER A 436 -10.96 18.32 -11.77
C SER A 436 -12.42 18.77 -11.79
N THR A 437 -13.30 18.02 -12.46
CA THR A 437 -14.72 18.33 -12.60
C THR A 437 -15.57 17.73 -11.48
N ASP A 438 -15.18 16.56 -11.00
CA ASP A 438 -15.93 15.77 -10.02
C ASP A 438 -15.63 16.18 -8.58
N ARG A 439 -16.43 15.68 -7.64
CA ARG A 439 -16.33 16.00 -6.20
C ARG A 439 -16.14 14.72 -5.38
N PRO A 440 -15.36 14.77 -4.28
CA PRO A 440 -15.24 13.63 -3.40
C PRO A 440 -16.52 13.46 -2.56
N TRP A 441 -16.80 12.23 -2.15
CA TRP A 441 -17.83 11.96 -1.14
C TRP A 441 -17.42 12.52 0.23
N ASN A 442 -18.38 12.64 1.14
CA ASN A 442 -18.17 13.13 2.49
C ASN A 442 -17.34 12.19 3.37
N VAL A 443 -16.73 12.75 4.42
CA VAL A 443 -16.13 11.97 5.50
C VAL A 443 -17.24 11.56 6.46
N ASP A 444 -17.83 10.40 6.26
CA ASP A 444 -18.92 9.90 7.10
C ASP A 444 -19.00 8.35 7.07
N ARG A 445 -20.16 7.79 7.46
CA ARG A 445 -20.42 6.34 7.50
C ARG A 445 -20.92 5.78 6.17
N ASN A 446 -21.02 6.59 5.13
CA ASN A 446 -21.47 6.18 3.80
C ASN A 446 -20.26 5.76 2.97
N PHE A 447 -20.35 4.60 2.34
CA PHE A 447 -19.31 4.05 1.47
C PHE A 447 -19.98 3.55 0.21
N PRO A 448 -19.43 3.80 -0.99
CA PRO A 448 -19.98 3.19 -2.20
C PRO A 448 -19.93 1.65 -2.10
N SER A 449 -20.90 0.96 -2.71
CA SER A 449 -20.95 -0.52 -2.69
C SER A 449 -19.71 -1.15 -3.32
N GLN A 450 -19.08 -0.45 -4.27
CA GLN A 450 -17.79 -0.82 -4.86
C GLN A 450 -16.67 -0.96 -3.82
N MET A 451 -16.72 -0.19 -2.73
CA MET A 451 -15.73 -0.21 -1.66
C MET A 451 -16.16 -1.10 -0.48
N ARG A 452 -17.46 -1.11 -0.14
CA ARG A 452 -17.98 -1.89 1.00
C ARG A 452 -18.24 -3.35 0.64
N ASP A 453 -18.72 -3.65 -0.56
CA ASP A 453 -19.16 -4.99 -0.92
C ASP A 453 -18.25 -5.64 -1.96
N PHE A 454 -17.84 -4.89 -2.98
CA PHE A 454 -17.16 -5.43 -4.16
C PHE A 454 -15.70 -4.97 -4.34
N LEU A 455 -14.99 -4.73 -3.24
CA LEU A 455 -13.63 -4.19 -3.31
C LEU A 455 -12.72 -5.14 -4.13
N PHE A 456 -11.96 -4.57 -5.07
CA PHE A 456 -11.01 -5.31 -5.92
C PHE A 456 -11.62 -6.44 -6.76
N ASP A 457 -12.86 -6.25 -7.25
CA ASP A 457 -13.61 -7.28 -7.99
C ASP A 457 -13.70 -8.61 -7.22
N SER A 458 -13.74 -8.50 -5.89
CA SER A 458 -13.74 -9.62 -4.97
C SER A 458 -14.75 -9.38 -3.86
N LYS A 459 -15.00 -10.40 -3.05
CA LYS A 459 -15.92 -10.32 -1.90
C LYS A 459 -15.22 -9.72 -0.69
N LEU A 460 -14.55 -8.58 -0.91
CA LEU A 460 -13.82 -7.83 0.11
C LEU A 460 -14.58 -6.55 0.45
N ASP A 461 -14.47 -6.16 1.72
CA ASP A 461 -15.11 -4.96 2.27
C ASP A 461 -14.05 -4.10 2.94
N ILE A 462 -13.84 -2.89 2.42
CA ILE A 462 -12.81 -1.99 2.94
C ILE A 462 -12.99 -1.67 4.43
N THR A 463 -14.24 -1.53 4.88
CA THR A 463 -14.58 -1.20 6.27
C THR A 463 -14.28 -2.38 7.17
N SER A 464 -14.69 -3.59 6.77
CA SER A 464 -14.37 -4.81 7.50
C SER A 464 -12.87 -5.04 7.59
N LEU A 465 -12.14 -4.84 6.50
CA LEU A 465 -10.68 -4.95 6.46
C LEU A 465 -10.02 -3.92 7.39
N ASN A 466 -10.50 -2.67 7.41
CA ASN A 466 -9.96 -1.63 8.30
C ASN A 466 -10.18 -1.96 9.78
N ILE A 467 -11.39 -2.40 10.15
CA ILE A 467 -11.70 -2.82 11.53
C ILE A 467 -10.82 -4.00 11.94
N ASN A 468 -10.71 -5.01 11.08
CA ASN A 468 -9.92 -6.20 11.37
C ASN A 468 -8.42 -5.87 11.46
N ARG A 469 -7.91 -5.03 10.56
CA ARG A 469 -6.54 -4.51 10.58
C ARG A 469 -6.26 -3.73 11.86
N GLY A 470 -7.22 -2.97 12.37
CA GLY A 470 -7.07 -2.29 13.67
C GLY A 470 -6.90 -3.27 14.84
N ARG A 471 -7.62 -4.40 14.82
CA ARG A 471 -7.42 -5.48 15.80
C ARG A 471 -6.07 -6.18 15.62
N ASP A 472 -5.61 -6.36 14.38
CA ASP A 472 -4.30 -6.93 14.04
C ASP A 472 -3.12 -6.05 14.51
N HIS A 473 -3.30 -4.73 14.43
CA HIS A 473 -2.30 -3.74 14.80
C HIS A 473 -2.30 -3.40 16.30
N GLY A 474 -3.21 -4.02 17.07
CA GLY A 474 -3.34 -3.80 18.49
C GLY A 474 -3.78 -2.37 18.83
N PHE A 475 -4.60 -1.74 17.99
CA PHE A 475 -5.15 -0.42 18.30
C PHE A 475 -6.07 -0.49 19.51
N ARG A 476 -5.99 0.56 20.32
CA ARG A 476 -6.82 0.74 21.50
C ARG A 476 -8.24 1.17 21.14
N SER A 477 -9.10 1.28 22.16
CA SER A 477 -10.48 1.70 21.94
C SER A 477 -10.56 3.19 21.58
N TYR A 478 -11.70 3.62 21.05
CA TYR A 478 -11.96 5.04 20.80
C TYR A 478 -11.76 5.90 22.05
N VAL A 479 -12.19 5.41 23.22
CA VAL A 479 -12.09 6.12 24.50
C VAL A 479 -10.64 6.36 24.92
N ASP A 480 -9.72 5.44 24.59
CA ASP A 480 -8.30 5.60 24.94
C ASP A 480 -7.61 6.72 24.13
N TYR A 481 -8.13 7.07 22.95
CA TYR A 481 -7.56 8.08 22.05
C TYR A 481 -8.25 9.46 22.15
N ARG A 482 -9.30 9.57 22.97
CA ARG A 482 -10.06 10.81 23.20
C ARG A 482 -9.63 11.45 24.51
#